data_AF-A0A7C3PUP0-F1
#
_entry.id   AF-A0A7C3PUP0-F1
#
_cell.length_a   1.000
_cell.length_b   1.000
_cell.length_c   1.000
_cell.angle_alpha   90.00
_cell.angle_beta   90.00
_cell.angle_gamma   90.00
#
_symmetry.space_group_name_H-M   'P 1'
#
loop_
_entity.id
_entity.type
_entity.pdbx_description
1 polymer ?
#
loop_
_entity_poly.entity_id
_entity_poly.type
_entity_poly.pdbx_seq_one_letter_code
_entity_poly.pdbx_strand_id
1 'polypeptide(L)'
;MASGCHDFVRAKFNRGEGVGEEGILVVPFSEPSLEKWYGESENGQIAAIAFKTWARENADASFPEGEEVGQVLRQVADWPKKEISANQWRQLTAALGVKYVLYGQIESLTLERPNRIGLLEPRVEASYRVVNVHTARLEYEDLKCVVEGSGSSDFDPPQVFLGGEGDGRERARKIVLAKLGERIGKDLYGYYSE
;
A
#
# COMPACT_ATOMS: atom_id res chain seq x y z
N MET A 1 0.55 -32.48 -19.20
CA MET A 1 0.47 -31.57 -18.03
C MET A 1 1.85 -30.96 -17.88
N ALA A 2 2.03 -29.72 -18.30
CA ALA A 2 3.30 -29.03 -18.13
C ALA A 2 3.33 -28.48 -16.70
N SER A 3 4.22 -29.00 -15.86
CA SER A 3 4.54 -28.40 -14.57
C SER A 3 5.17 -27.04 -14.84
N GLY A 4 4.38 -25.97 -14.71
CA GLY A 4 4.91 -24.62 -14.66
C GLY A 4 5.84 -24.52 -13.46
N CYS A 5 7.12 -24.23 -13.69
CA CYS A 5 8.05 -23.95 -12.62
C CYS A 5 7.65 -22.57 -12.06
N HIS A 6 6.93 -22.55 -10.95
CA HIS A 6 6.65 -21.33 -10.20
C HIS A 6 7.92 -20.99 -9.41
N ASP A 7 8.71 -20.05 -9.92
CA ASP A 7 9.90 -19.58 -9.22
C ASP A 7 9.49 -18.52 -8.18
N PHE A 8 9.94 -18.70 -6.94
CA PHE A 8 9.74 -17.70 -5.91
C PHE A 8 10.63 -16.48 -6.17
N VAL A 9 10.00 -15.33 -6.37
CA VAL A 9 10.65 -14.02 -6.45
C VAL A 9 10.77 -13.45 -5.04
N ARG A 10 12.01 -13.31 -4.56
CA ARG A 10 12.30 -12.76 -3.22
C ARG A 10 11.84 -11.31 -3.09
N ALA A 11 11.51 -10.92 -1.86
CA ALA A 11 11.20 -9.54 -1.50
C ALA A 11 12.35 -8.59 -1.89
N LYS A 12 12.04 -7.34 -2.22
CA LYS A 12 13.06 -6.28 -2.31
C LYS A 12 13.47 -5.79 -0.92
N PHE A 13 12.55 -5.91 0.03
CA PHE A 13 12.75 -5.52 1.42
C PHE A 13 13.62 -6.51 2.20
N ASN A 14 14.31 -5.99 3.23
CA ASN A 14 15.07 -6.78 4.22
C ASN A 14 15.97 -7.87 3.58
N ARG A 15 16.73 -7.48 2.54
CA ARG A 15 17.68 -8.37 1.82
C ARG A 15 17.03 -9.64 1.24
N GLY A 16 15.74 -9.61 0.93
CA GLY A 16 15.02 -10.76 0.38
C GLY A 16 14.29 -11.60 1.42
N GLU A 17 14.42 -11.29 2.70
CA GLU A 17 13.66 -11.96 3.78
C GLU A 17 12.24 -11.39 3.93
N GLY A 18 12.03 -10.17 3.45
CA GLY A 18 10.76 -9.47 3.62
C GLY A 18 10.44 -9.12 5.07
N VAL A 19 9.17 -8.84 5.34
CA VAL A 19 8.68 -8.53 6.70
C VAL A 19 8.58 -9.79 7.56
N GLY A 20 8.30 -10.95 6.97
CA GLY A 20 8.15 -12.22 7.70
C GLY A 20 6.93 -12.21 8.64
N GLU A 21 7.10 -12.80 9.83
CA GLU A 21 6.06 -12.84 10.88
C GLU A 21 5.99 -11.53 11.71
N GLU A 22 6.82 -10.55 11.39
CA GLU A 22 6.91 -9.30 12.15
C GLU A 22 5.69 -8.40 11.93
N GLY A 23 5.23 -7.76 12.99
CA GLY A 23 4.10 -6.82 12.90
C GLY A 23 4.47 -5.54 12.15
N ILE A 24 3.60 -5.15 11.21
CA ILE A 24 3.72 -3.88 10.48
C ILE A 24 2.45 -3.04 10.66
N LEU A 25 2.62 -1.78 11.10
CA LEU A 25 1.53 -0.80 11.09
C LEU A 25 1.42 -0.21 9.68
N VAL A 26 0.23 -0.28 9.08
CA VAL A 26 -0.06 0.30 7.77
C VAL A 26 -0.82 1.60 7.94
N VAL A 27 -0.17 2.70 7.59
CA VAL A 27 -0.76 4.04 7.61
C VAL A 27 -1.43 4.31 6.26
N PRO A 28 -2.69 4.79 6.24
CA PRO A 28 -3.33 5.21 4.99
C PRO A 28 -2.49 6.28 4.28
N PHE A 29 -2.30 6.12 2.97
CA PHE A 29 -1.45 7.02 2.20
C PHE A 29 -2.03 8.44 2.21
N SER A 30 -1.17 9.45 2.16
CA SER A 30 -1.62 10.83 1.96
C SER A 30 -1.76 11.17 0.47
N GLU A 31 -2.47 12.25 0.16
CA GLU A 31 -2.56 12.87 -1.17
C GLU A 31 -2.22 14.37 -1.04
N PRO A 32 -0.94 14.75 -0.92
CA PRO A 32 -0.55 16.13 -0.67
C PRO A 32 -0.99 17.11 -1.77
N SER A 33 -1.12 16.65 -3.01
CA SER A 33 -1.62 17.44 -4.15
C SER A 33 -3.09 17.85 -4.00
N LEU A 34 -3.84 17.17 -3.13
CA LEU A 34 -5.23 17.46 -2.78
C LEU A 34 -5.36 18.00 -1.34
N GLU A 35 -4.24 18.36 -0.70
CA GLU A 35 -4.19 18.78 0.71
C GLU A 35 -4.78 17.77 1.70
N LYS A 36 -4.77 16.47 1.35
CA LYS A 36 -5.22 15.37 2.21
C LYS A 36 -4.03 14.68 2.82
N TRP A 37 -3.95 14.65 4.15
CA TRP A 37 -2.86 14.01 4.88
C TRP A 37 -3.20 12.57 5.24
N TYR A 38 -2.37 11.93 6.07
CA TYR A 38 -2.53 10.53 6.43
C TYR A 38 -3.93 10.28 7.01
N GLY A 39 -4.61 9.22 6.56
CA GLY A 39 -5.95 8.89 7.04
C GLY A 39 -7.11 9.67 6.41
N GLU A 40 -6.87 10.83 5.81
CA GLU A 40 -7.92 11.67 5.18
C GLU A 40 -8.20 11.30 3.72
N SER A 41 -7.21 10.74 3.04
CA SER A 41 -7.31 10.33 1.63
C SER A 41 -8.10 9.03 1.48
N GLU A 42 -9.24 9.09 0.79
CA GLU A 42 -10.01 7.89 0.41
C GLU A 42 -9.17 6.94 -0.46
N ASN A 43 -8.44 7.47 -1.45
CA ASN A 43 -7.55 6.65 -2.29
C ASN A 43 -6.45 5.98 -1.47
N GLY A 44 -5.91 6.69 -0.48
CA GLY A 44 -4.87 6.19 0.40
C GLY A 44 -5.37 5.17 1.42
N GLN A 45 -6.62 5.29 1.87
CA GLN A 45 -7.30 4.22 2.61
C GLN A 45 -7.49 2.99 1.74
N ILE A 46 -7.95 3.14 0.50
CA ILE A 46 -8.13 2.04 -0.45
C ILE A 46 -6.79 1.34 -0.72
N ALA A 47 -5.72 2.10 -0.99
CA ALA A 47 -4.39 1.54 -1.23
C ALA A 47 -3.85 0.77 0.01
N ALA A 48 -4.03 1.31 1.21
CA ALA A 48 -3.63 0.65 2.46
C ALA A 48 -4.42 -0.64 2.72
N ILE A 49 -5.73 -0.65 2.44
CA ILE A 49 -6.54 -1.87 2.52
C ILE A 49 -6.04 -2.87 1.47
N ALA A 50 -5.70 -2.42 0.25
CA ALA A 50 -5.32 -3.32 -0.84
C ALA A 50 -4.03 -4.06 -0.53
N PHE A 51 -3.06 -3.33 -0.01
CA PHE A 51 -1.84 -3.91 0.51
C PHE A 51 -2.13 -4.94 1.61
N LYS A 52 -2.95 -4.59 2.62
CA LYS A 52 -3.29 -5.50 3.73
C LYS A 52 -3.98 -6.77 3.26
N THR A 53 -4.93 -6.65 2.33
CA THR A 53 -5.65 -7.79 1.77
C THR A 53 -4.71 -8.69 0.98
N TRP A 54 -3.93 -8.12 0.06
CA TRP A 54 -2.97 -8.91 -0.73
C TRP A 54 -1.98 -9.64 0.19
N ALA A 55 -1.42 -8.94 1.18
CA ALA A 55 -0.41 -9.51 2.08
C ALA A 55 -0.98 -10.60 3.01
N ARG A 56 -2.24 -10.50 3.44
CA ARG A 56 -2.92 -11.57 4.17
C ARG A 56 -3.14 -12.81 3.31
N GLU A 57 -3.59 -12.61 2.07
CA GLU A 57 -3.93 -13.71 1.16
C GLU A 57 -2.71 -14.43 0.59
N ASN A 58 -1.58 -13.73 0.44
CA ASN A 58 -0.40 -14.25 -0.28
C ASN A 58 0.82 -14.48 0.61
N ALA A 59 0.87 -13.89 1.81
CA ALA A 59 2.04 -13.93 2.67
C ALA A 59 1.73 -14.14 4.16
N ASP A 60 0.49 -14.51 4.51
CA ASP A 60 0.02 -14.72 5.89
C ASP A 60 0.37 -13.56 6.84
N ALA A 61 0.39 -12.33 6.31
CA ALA A 61 0.85 -11.16 7.06
C ALA A 61 -0.08 -10.82 8.24
N SER A 62 0.54 -10.55 9.40
CA SER A 62 -0.15 -10.08 10.59
C SER A 62 -0.09 -8.56 10.69
N PHE A 63 -1.24 -7.94 10.93
CA PHE A 63 -1.38 -6.51 11.13
C PHE A 63 -1.92 -6.25 12.53
N PRO A 64 -1.42 -5.23 13.24
CA PRO A 64 -1.96 -4.89 14.56
C PRO A 64 -3.41 -4.43 14.40
N GLU A 65 -4.27 -4.82 15.34
CA GLU A 65 -5.67 -4.43 15.40
C GLU A 65 -6.04 -3.98 16.82
N GLY A 66 -7.17 -3.29 16.97
CA GLY A 66 -7.69 -2.84 18.27
C GLY A 66 -7.69 -1.33 18.46
N GLU A 67 -8.11 -0.90 19.65
CA GLU A 67 -8.34 0.51 19.96
C GLU A 67 -7.05 1.35 19.88
N GLU A 68 -5.94 0.81 20.38
CA GLU A 68 -4.64 1.49 20.40
C GLU A 68 -4.17 1.84 18.98
N VAL A 69 -4.34 0.92 18.02
CA VAL A 69 -4.05 1.17 16.60
C VAL A 69 -4.91 2.32 16.08
N GLY A 70 -6.21 2.31 16.39
CA GLY A 70 -7.12 3.38 16.02
C GLY A 70 -6.79 4.73 16.67
N GLN A 71 -6.22 4.75 17.87
CA GLN A 71 -5.74 5.96 18.52
C GLN A 71 -4.47 6.50 17.82
N VAL A 72 -3.50 5.63 17.51
CA VAL A 72 -2.29 6.02 16.78
C VAL A 72 -2.62 6.56 15.40
N LEU A 73 -3.50 5.89 14.65
CA LEU A 73 -3.91 6.35 13.33
C LEU A 73 -4.65 7.70 13.38
N ARG A 74 -5.44 7.97 14.42
CA ARG A 74 -6.05 9.29 14.65
C ARG A 74 -4.99 10.37 14.93
N GLN A 75 -4.02 10.09 15.81
CA GLN A 75 -2.92 11.03 16.08
C GLN A 75 -2.08 11.34 14.83
N VAL A 76 -1.89 10.35 13.96
CA VAL A 76 -1.20 10.51 12.68
C VAL A 76 -2.02 11.34 11.70
N ALA A 77 -3.35 11.19 11.70
CA ALA A 77 -4.23 12.00 10.86
C ALA A 77 -4.26 13.47 11.29
N ASP A 78 -4.27 13.73 12.59
CA ASP A 78 -4.22 15.09 13.16
C ASP A 78 -2.80 15.70 13.17
N TRP A 79 -1.83 15.05 12.51
CA TRP A 79 -0.43 15.42 12.65
C TRP A 79 -0.12 16.75 11.95
N PRO A 80 0.42 17.76 12.66
CA PRO A 80 0.53 19.12 12.15
C PRO A 80 1.68 19.33 11.14
N LYS A 81 2.50 18.32 10.88
CA LYS A 81 3.69 18.42 10.01
C LYS A 81 3.55 17.51 8.79
N LYS A 82 4.12 17.94 7.65
CA LYS A 82 4.10 17.16 6.39
C LYS A 82 4.79 15.80 6.50
N GLU A 83 5.72 15.64 7.45
CA GLU A 83 6.45 14.39 7.68
C GLU A 83 6.54 14.03 9.16
N ILE A 84 6.54 12.73 9.42
CA ILE A 84 6.77 12.11 10.73
C ILE A 84 8.14 11.45 10.67
N SER A 85 9.07 11.90 11.52
CA SER A 85 10.42 11.32 11.59
C SER A 85 10.42 9.92 12.19
N ALA A 86 11.45 9.12 11.92
CA ALA A 86 11.55 7.76 12.45
C ALA A 86 11.53 7.69 13.99
N ASN A 87 12.09 8.70 14.68
CA ASN A 87 12.00 8.79 16.14
C ASN A 87 10.59 9.07 16.63
N GLN A 88 9.82 9.87 15.90
CA GLN A 88 8.42 10.15 16.23
C GLN A 88 7.55 8.92 15.95
N TRP A 89 7.81 8.20 14.85
CA TRP A 89 7.16 6.91 14.60
C TRP A 89 7.36 5.94 15.76
N ARG A 90 8.61 5.79 16.23
CA ARG A 90 8.90 4.96 17.41
C ARG A 90 8.10 5.37 18.65
N GLN A 91 7.94 6.67 18.90
CA GLN A 91 7.16 7.16 20.04
C GLN A 91 5.67 6.87 19.88
N LEU A 92 5.12 7.11 18.68
CA LEU A 92 3.71 6.88 18.38
C LEU A 92 3.33 5.39 18.48
N THR A 93 4.20 4.49 18.03
CA THR A 93 3.89 3.05 17.96
C THR A 93 4.40 2.24 19.14
N ALA A 94 4.95 2.88 20.18
CA ALA A 94 5.62 2.19 21.30
C ALA A 94 4.72 1.16 22.00
N ALA A 95 3.41 1.42 22.06
CA ALA A 95 2.43 0.52 22.69
C ALA A 95 1.97 -0.63 21.77
N LEU A 96 2.17 -0.53 20.46
CA LEU A 96 1.55 -1.44 19.49
C LEU A 96 2.31 -2.75 19.27
N GLY A 97 3.54 -2.87 19.78
CA GLY A 97 4.38 -4.05 19.59
C GLY A 97 4.77 -4.33 18.13
N VAL A 98 4.62 -3.35 17.22
CA VAL A 98 5.03 -3.47 15.81
C VAL A 98 6.51 -3.17 15.65
N LYS A 99 7.14 -3.85 14.70
CA LYS A 99 8.54 -3.60 14.32
C LYS A 99 8.65 -2.59 13.18
N TYR A 100 7.67 -2.58 12.29
CA TYR A 100 7.69 -1.75 11.08
C TYR A 100 6.48 -0.82 10.98
N VAL A 101 6.67 0.32 10.34
CA VAL A 101 5.59 1.23 9.90
C VAL A 101 5.73 1.43 8.40
N LEU A 102 4.66 1.13 7.66
CA LEU A 102 4.50 1.47 6.25
C LEU A 102 3.66 2.75 6.14
N TYR A 103 4.20 3.75 5.46
CA TYR A 103 3.47 4.97 5.10
C TYR A 103 3.89 5.42 3.70
N GLY A 104 3.03 6.19 3.03
CA GLY A 104 3.30 6.64 1.68
C GLY A 104 2.41 7.80 1.25
N GLN A 105 2.64 8.26 0.04
CA GLN A 105 1.97 9.41 -0.58
C GLN A 105 1.57 9.02 -2.00
N ILE A 106 0.32 9.29 -2.38
CA ILE A 106 -0.13 9.22 -3.76
C ILE A 106 0.15 10.61 -4.37
N GLU A 107 1.08 10.64 -5.31
CA GLU A 107 1.54 11.86 -5.97
C GLU A 107 0.57 12.28 -7.08
N SER A 108 0.11 11.29 -7.85
CA SER A 108 -0.90 11.50 -8.89
C SER A 108 -1.73 10.25 -9.15
N LEU A 109 -2.99 10.47 -9.49
CA LEU A 109 -3.94 9.44 -9.92
C LEU A 109 -4.67 9.96 -11.16
N THR A 110 -4.45 9.30 -12.29
CA THR A 110 -5.05 9.65 -13.58
C THR A 110 -5.91 8.48 -14.04
N LEU A 111 -7.18 8.69 -14.37
CA LEU A 111 -8.07 7.61 -14.85
C LEU A 111 -8.21 7.57 -16.39
N GLU A 112 -8.01 8.72 -17.04
CA GLU A 112 -8.16 8.90 -18.48
C GLU A 112 -6.95 9.68 -19.02
N ARG A 113 -6.47 9.34 -20.21
CA ARG A 113 -5.46 10.17 -20.87
C ARG A 113 -6.10 11.45 -21.42
N PRO A 114 -5.46 12.63 -21.23
CA PRO A 114 -5.97 13.90 -21.77
C PRO A 114 -6.25 13.89 -23.27
N ASN A 115 -5.58 13.01 -24.03
CA ASN A 115 -5.63 12.98 -25.50
C ASN A 115 -6.49 11.82 -26.08
N ARG A 116 -7.26 11.10 -25.25
CA ARG A 116 -8.12 9.98 -25.70
C ARG A 116 -9.46 9.99 -24.96
N ILE A 117 -10.48 10.55 -25.61
CA ILE A 117 -11.85 10.61 -25.06
C ILE A 117 -12.44 9.20 -25.01
N GLY A 118 -12.93 8.77 -23.85
CA GLY A 118 -13.69 7.52 -23.68
C GLY A 118 -12.88 6.25 -23.42
N LEU A 119 -11.55 6.33 -23.29
CA LEU A 119 -10.70 5.19 -22.93
C LEU A 119 -10.14 5.37 -21.51
N LEU A 120 -10.52 4.45 -20.60
CA LEU A 120 -9.95 4.39 -19.26
C LEU A 120 -8.56 3.73 -19.32
N GLU A 121 -7.54 4.53 -18.99
CA GLU A 121 -6.15 4.07 -18.85
C GLU A 121 -5.68 4.53 -17.46
N PRO A 122 -6.16 3.87 -16.38
CA PRO A 122 -5.88 4.33 -15.03
C PRO A 122 -4.40 4.13 -14.68
N ARG A 123 -3.83 5.13 -14.02
CA ARG A 123 -2.41 5.20 -13.65
C ARG A 123 -2.29 5.89 -12.31
N VAL A 124 -1.51 5.31 -11.41
CA VAL A 124 -1.18 5.89 -10.10
C VAL A 124 0.34 6.01 -9.99
N GLU A 125 0.79 7.17 -9.53
CA GLU A 125 2.17 7.40 -9.10
C GLU A 125 2.16 7.62 -7.59
N ALA A 126 2.97 6.87 -6.86
CA ALA A 126 3.07 6.93 -5.42
C ALA A 126 4.50 6.79 -4.94
N SER A 127 4.76 7.30 -3.74
CA SER A 127 5.98 7.05 -2.97
C SER A 127 5.62 6.34 -1.66
N TYR A 128 6.47 5.44 -1.18
CA TYR A 128 6.25 4.79 0.12
C TYR A 128 7.55 4.45 0.83
N ARG A 129 7.45 4.32 2.14
CA ARG A 129 8.57 4.16 3.06
C ARG A 129 8.23 3.13 4.14
N VAL A 130 9.26 2.38 4.55
CA VAL A 130 9.19 1.45 5.68
C VAL A 130 10.20 1.87 6.73
N VAL A 131 9.71 2.20 7.91
CA VAL A 131 10.52 2.56 9.07
C VAL A 131 10.54 1.41 10.06
N ASN A 132 11.73 1.03 10.53
CA ASN A 132 11.91 0.17 11.68
C ASN A 132 11.83 1.01 12.94
N VAL A 133 10.79 0.80 13.73
CA VAL A 133 10.52 1.61 14.92
C VAL A 133 11.39 1.20 16.11
N HIS A 134 11.92 -0.02 16.13
CA HIS A 134 12.88 -0.43 17.17
C HIS A 134 14.22 0.29 17.02
N THR A 135 14.72 0.40 15.78
CA THR A 135 15.98 1.08 15.48
C THR A 135 15.82 2.57 15.20
N ALA A 136 14.57 3.04 15.02
CA ALA A 136 14.23 4.38 14.55
C ALA A 136 14.95 4.74 13.24
N ARG A 137 14.98 3.81 12.28
CA ARG A 137 15.63 4.00 10.97
C ARG A 137 14.66 3.74 9.83
N LEU A 138 14.86 4.47 8.74
CA LEU A 138 14.28 4.16 7.44
C LEU A 138 15.01 2.93 6.88
N GLU A 139 14.29 1.82 6.70
CA GLU A 139 14.86 0.57 6.19
C GLU A 139 14.65 0.43 4.68
N TYR A 140 13.61 1.05 4.14
CA TYR A 140 13.27 0.97 2.73
C TYR A 140 12.47 2.17 2.27
N GLU A 141 12.71 2.59 1.04
CA GLU A 141 11.89 3.57 0.35
C GLU A 141 11.81 3.24 -1.14
N ASP A 142 10.63 3.49 -1.71
CA ASP A 142 10.45 3.62 -3.15
C ASP A 142 9.83 4.99 -3.41
N LEU A 143 10.61 5.87 -4.03
CA LEU A 143 10.22 7.26 -4.30
C LEU A 143 9.40 7.40 -5.59
N LYS A 144 9.32 6.35 -6.41
CA LYS A 144 8.64 6.43 -7.71
C LYS A 144 8.03 5.08 -8.09
N CYS A 145 7.02 4.66 -7.34
CA CYS A 145 6.18 3.53 -7.66
C CYS A 145 5.11 3.97 -8.66
N VAL A 146 5.21 3.51 -9.91
CA VAL A 146 4.23 3.78 -10.96
C VAL A 146 3.51 2.49 -11.29
N VAL A 147 2.18 2.52 -11.23
CA VAL A 147 1.33 1.38 -11.55
C VAL A 147 0.27 1.80 -12.57
N GLU A 148 0.12 0.98 -13.61
CA GLU A 148 -0.85 1.18 -14.67
C GLU A 148 -1.90 0.06 -14.63
N GLY A 149 -3.16 0.44 -14.66
CA GLY A 149 -4.26 -0.49 -14.89
C GLY A 149 -4.40 -0.73 -16.39
N SER A 150 -3.72 -1.76 -16.89
CA SER A 150 -4.04 -2.32 -18.20
C SER A 150 -5.48 -2.87 -18.20
N GLY A 151 -6.20 -2.67 -19.31
CA GLY A 151 -7.50 -3.32 -19.58
C GLY A 151 -7.39 -4.82 -19.88
N SER A 152 -6.25 -5.45 -19.61
CA SER A 152 -6.03 -6.88 -19.78
C SER A 152 -6.61 -7.65 -18.59
N SER A 153 -7.34 -8.69 -18.92
CA SER A 153 -8.23 -9.54 -18.10
C SER A 153 -7.60 -10.31 -16.93
N ASP A 154 -6.30 -10.16 -16.69
CA ASP A 154 -5.56 -11.12 -15.86
C ASP A 154 -5.37 -10.66 -14.40
N PHE A 155 -5.71 -9.40 -14.09
CA PHE A 155 -5.75 -8.94 -12.71
C PHE A 155 -7.17 -9.12 -12.16
N ASP A 156 -7.35 -10.13 -11.31
CA ASP A 156 -8.56 -10.32 -10.53
C ASP A 156 -8.37 -9.64 -9.16
N PRO A 157 -8.79 -8.37 -8.98
CA PRO A 157 -8.66 -7.71 -7.68
C PRO A 157 -9.44 -8.51 -6.64
N PRO A 158 -8.99 -8.53 -5.36
CA PRO A 158 -9.66 -9.30 -4.33
C PRO A 158 -11.14 -8.93 -4.26
N GLN A 159 -12.05 -9.90 -4.23
CA GLN A 159 -13.51 -9.65 -4.37
C GLN A 159 -14.06 -8.67 -3.32
N VAL A 160 -13.41 -8.60 -2.15
CA VAL A 160 -13.70 -7.65 -1.07
C VAL A 160 -13.52 -6.18 -1.51
N PHE A 161 -12.72 -5.91 -2.55
CA PHE A 161 -12.47 -4.57 -3.12
C PHE A 161 -13.59 -4.06 -4.01
N LEU A 162 -14.18 -4.95 -4.81
CA LEU A 162 -14.99 -4.57 -5.96
C LEU A 162 -16.47 -4.36 -5.67
N GLY A 163 -16.89 -4.30 -4.39
CA GLY A 163 -18.28 -4.14 -3.93
C GLY A 163 -19.25 -3.61 -4.99
N GLY A 164 -20.30 -4.40 -5.26
CA GLY A 164 -21.13 -4.33 -6.48
C GLY A 164 -21.65 -2.95 -6.89
N GLU A 165 -21.76 -2.77 -8.22
CA GLU A 165 -22.31 -1.63 -8.97
C GLU A 165 -21.65 -0.26 -8.72
N GLY A 166 -20.41 -0.10 -9.20
CA GLY A 166 -19.78 1.21 -9.42
C GLY A 166 -19.66 1.54 -10.91
N ASP A 167 -19.74 2.83 -11.26
CA ASP A 167 -19.42 3.33 -12.61
C ASP A 167 -18.00 2.88 -13.04
N GLY A 168 -17.76 2.75 -14.36
CA GLY A 168 -16.50 2.24 -14.91
C GLY A 168 -15.25 2.96 -14.39
N ARG A 169 -15.36 4.26 -14.08
CA ARG A 169 -14.29 5.06 -13.47
C ARG A 169 -13.95 4.63 -12.05
N GLU A 170 -14.97 4.36 -11.23
CA GLU A 170 -14.79 3.91 -9.84
C GLU A 170 -14.13 2.54 -9.80
N ARG A 171 -14.54 1.64 -10.70
CA ARG A 171 -13.91 0.33 -10.85
C ARG A 171 -12.45 0.46 -11.29
N ALA A 172 -12.17 1.28 -12.30
CA ALA A 172 -10.81 1.55 -12.78
C ALA A 172 -9.90 2.13 -11.67
N ARG A 173 -10.44 3.05 -10.86
CA ARG A 173 -9.78 3.63 -9.68
C ARG A 173 -9.40 2.54 -8.68
N LYS A 174 -10.35 1.70 -8.27
CA LYS A 174 -10.11 0.62 -7.31
C LYS A 174 -9.10 -0.39 -7.84
N ILE A 175 -9.17 -0.74 -9.13
CA ILE A 175 -8.23 -1.67 -9.77
C ILE A 175 -6.80 -1.15 -9.71
N VAL A 176 -6.55 0.10 -10.10
CA VAL A 176 -5.18 0.64 -10.12
C VAL A 176 -4.60 0.79 -8.71
N LEU A 177 -5.44 1.15 -7.72
CA LEU A 177 -5.04 1.20 -6.32
C LEU A 177 -4.82 -0.20 -5.73
N ALA A 178 -5.58 -1.20 -6.17
CA ALA A 178 -5.37 -2.59 -5.80
C ALA A 178 -4.02 -3.12 -6.32
N LYS A 179 -3.68 -2.81 -7.58
CA LYS A 179 -2.36 -3.10 -8.16
C LYS A 179 -1.22 -2.37 -7.44
N LEU A 180 -1.44 -1.15 -6.95
CA LEU A 180 -0.47 -0.47 -6.08
C LEU A 180 -0.25 -1.24 -4.78
N GLY A 181 -1.32 -1.67 -4.12
CA GLY A 181 -1.25 -2.49 -2.91
C GLY A 181 -0.52 -3.81 -3.13
N GLU A 182 -0.85 -4.53 -4.21
CA GLU A 182 -0.15 -5.74 -4.66
C GLU A 182 1.33 -5.47 -4.89
N ARG A 183 1.68 -4.40 -5.61
CA ARG A 183 3.08 -4.06 -5.90
C ARG A 183 3.89 -3.85 -4.62
N ILE A 184 3.34 -3.11 -3.66
CA ILE A 184 3.97 -2.91 -2.35
C ILE A 184 4.09 -4.25 -1.63
N GLY A 185 3.05 -5.08 -1.67
CA GLY A 185 3.03 -6.44 -1.13
C GLY A 185 4.18 -7.29 -1.64
N LYS A 186 4.31 -7.39 -2.97
CA LYS A 186 5.40 -8.11 -3.66
C LYS A 186 6.77 -7.58 -3.26
N ASP A 187 6.92 -6.27 -3.14
CA ASP A 187 8.20 -5.66 -2.77
C ASP A 187 8.56 -5.95 -1.29
N LEU A 188 7.57 -6.06 -0.39
CA LEU A 188 7.78 -6.29 1.03
C LEU A 188 7.80 -7.76 1.48
N TYR A 189 7.15 -8.67 0.75
CA TYR A 189 7.01 -10.07 1.13
C TYR A 189 7.54 -11.07 0.08
N GLY A 190 7.81 -10.62 -1.15
CA GLY A 190 8.08 -11.54 -2.26
C GLY A 190 6.80 -12.20 -2.78
N TYR A 191 6.90 -13.00 -3.84
CA TYR A 191 5.75 -13.68 -4.46
C TYR A 191 6.20 -14.86 -5.32
N TYR A 192 5.29 -15.80 -5.59
CA TYR A 192 5.50 -16.84 -6.60
C TYR A 192 5.13 -16.32 -7.98
N SER A 193 6.02 -16.47 -8.97
CA SER A 193 5.70 -16.10 -10.34
C SER A 193 4.63 -17.03 -10.92
N GLU A 194 3.60 -16.45 -11.52
CA GLU A 194 2.57 -17.18 -12.28
C GLU A 194 3.11 -17.77 -13.58
#